data_AF-A0A7W0VZ91-F1
#
_entry.id   AF-A0A7W0VZ91-F1
#
_cell.length_a   1.000
_cell.length_b   1.000
_cell.length_c   1.000
_cell.angle_alpha   90.00
_cell.angle_beta   90.00
_cell.angle_gamma   90.00
#
_symmetry.space_group_name_H-M   'P 1'
#
loop_
_entity.id
_entity.type
_entity.pdbx_description
1 polymer ?
#
loop_
_entity_poly.entity_id
_entity_poly.type
_entity_poly.pdbx_seq_one_letter_code
_entity_poly.pdbx_strand_id
1 'polypeptide(L)'
;MTVPVDAGVDEVREAVDVSGRYRLDPIDKDGKRVEGVPSGYVQITVIERNAASKDELVPTGLTSVDHALREIVRANLELARCNTELAKTVVSRQPDIMTGTAEILRAADGAGLPRREPCAWDDDEHPDDTEDGEAAPEGSPINTIMLQVAPFLQMAQAWLGQKVGMSPAPQPAARRVPARVPSDGAVSADAVTTASDVSEDDAATEPDAAERAPVADIGAHVMHIQAQLTADERRFVEGAVARLTFADMKQWQDQLARMSVKDAVAAIRAEIAKSARPAKAKPAGKPAAINQEKTS
;
A
#
# COMPACT_ATOMS: atom_id res chain seq x y z
N MET A 1 -7.51 42.62 -17.44
CA MET A 1 -8.01 41.96 -16.21
C MET A 1 -7.15 42.43 -15.06
N THR A 2 -7.76 42.84 -13.95
CA THR A 2 -7.05 43.28 -12.75
C THR A 2 -7.56 42.45 -11.59
N VAL A 3 -6.65 41.93 -10.77
CA VAL A 3 -6.98 41.08 -9.62
C VAL A 3 -6.41 41.74 -8.37
N PRO A 4 -7.12 41.71 -7.22
CA PRO A 4 -6.58 42.19 -5.95
C PRO A 4 -5.25 41.54 -5.60
N VAL A 5 -4.38 42.26 -4.87
CA VAL A 5 -3.04 41.75 -4.49
C VAL A 5 -3.13 40.61 -3.48
N ASP A 6 -4.20 40.57 -2.70
CA ASP A 6 -4.56 39.56 -1.72
C ASP A 6 -5.31 38.36 -2.31
N ALA A 7 -5.61 38.39 -3.62
CA ALA A 7 -6.34 37.33 -4.28
C ALA A 7 -5.59 36.01 -4.30
N GLY A 8 -6.31 34.93 -3.95
CA GLY A 8 -5.81 33.57 -4.08
C GLY A 8 -5.71 33.10 -5.53
N VAL A 9 -5.05 31.96 -5.74
CA VAL A 9 -4.93 31.30 -7.05
C VAL A 9 -6.31 30.98 -7.65
N ASP A 10 -7.31 30.70 -6.82
CA ASP A 10 -8.67 30.37 -7.27
C ASP A 10 -9.39 31.58 -7.88
N GLU A 11 -9.20 32.78 -7.34
CA GLU A 11 -9.78 34.02 -7.89
C GLU A 11 -9.14 34.38 -9.23
N VAL A 12 -7.82 34.20 -9.34
CA VAL A 12 -7.11 34.36 -10.62
C VAL A 12 -7.62 33.34 -11.64
N ARG A 13 -7.92 32.12 -11.19
CA ARG A 13 -8.47 31.06 -12.04
C ARG A 13 -9.92 31.34 -12.47
N GLU A 14 -10.73 31.96 -11.63
CA GLU A 14 -12.10 32.35 -11.99
C GLU A 14 -12.13 33.48 -13.01
N ALA A 15 -11.20 34.42 -12.91
CA ALA A 15 -11.14 35.55 -13.84
C ALA A 15 -10.39 35.23 -15.15
N VAL A 16 -9.79 34.05 -15.28
CA VAL A 16 -9.11 33.57 -16.50
C VAL A 16 -9.79 32.31 -17.05
N ASP A 17 -10.43 32.42 -18.21
CA ASP A 17 -11.16 31.30 -18.83
C ASP A 17 -10.24 30.23 -19.47
N VAL A 18 -8.99 30.57 -19.78
CA VAL A 18 -8.10 29.71 -20.57
C VAL A 18 -6.97 29.16 -19.69
N SER A 19 -6.67 27.88 -19.82
CA SER A 19 -5.48 27.31 -19.19
C SER A 19 -4.22 27.83 -19.87
N GLY A 20 -3.26 28.34 -19.11
CA GLY A 20 -2.06 28.94 -19.68
C GLY A 20 -1.09 29.50 -18.64
N ARG A 21 0.04 30.02 -19.14
CA ARG A 21 1.03 30.71 -18.32
C ARG A 21 0.78 32.21 -18.41
N TYR A 22 0.41 32.82 -17.29
CA TYR A 22 0.07 34.22 -17.17
C TYR A 22 1.20 34.98 -16.49
N ARG A 23 1.47 36.18 -17.00
CA ARG A 23 2.39 37.13 -16.37
C ARG A 23 1.58 38.14 -15.57
N LEU A 24 1.89 38.25 -14.28
CA LEU A 24 1.29 39.20 -13.37
C LEU A 24 2.20 40.44 -13.29
N ASP A 25 1.71 41.55 -13.81
CA ASP A 25 2.38 42.84 -13.70
C ASP A 25 1.70 43.67 -12.61
N PRO A 26 2.44 44.12 -11.58
CA PRO A 26 1.87 44.97 -10.54
C PRO A 26 1.49 46.33 -11.14
N ILE A 27 0.25 46.73 -10.88
CA ILE A 27 -0.31 48.02 -11.31
C ILE A 27 -0.64 48.87 -10.10
N ASP A 28 -0.50 50.19 -10.24
CA ASP A 28 -0.91 51.18 -9.24
C ASP A 28 -2.42 51.45 -9.31
N LYS A 29 -2.90 52.37 -8.46
CA LYS A 29 -4.30 52.79 -8.41
C LYS A 29 -4.76 53.53 -9.69
N ASP A 30 -3.82 54.04 -10.47
CA ASP A 30 -4.06 54.73 -11.74
C ASP A 30 -4.01 53.75 -12.94
N GLY A 31 -3.84 52.45 -12.68
CA GLY A 31 -3.75 51.40 -13.69
C GLY A 31 -2.41 51.38 -14.45
N LYS A 32 -1.40 52.10 -13.98
CA LYS A 32 -0.05 52.10 -14.56
C LYS A 32 0.81 51.03 -13.89
N ARG A 33 1.72 50.43 -14.66
CA ARG A 33 2.66 49.44 -14.13
C ARG A 33 3.62 50.12 -13.16
N VAL A 34 3.81 49.52 -11.99
CA VAL A 34 4.74 50.04 -10.98
C VAL A 34 6.18 49.77 -11.45
N GLU A 35 6.96 50.83 -11.65
CA GLU A 35 8.35 50.72 -12.10
C GLU A 35 9.23 50.13 -10.98
N GLY A 36 10.15 49.23 -11.33
CA GLY A 36 11.08 48.59 -10.40
C GLY A 36 10.54 47.37 -9.64
N VAL A 37 9.24 47.03 -9.75
CA VAL A 37 8.69 45.81 -9.15
C VAL A 37 8.73 44.66 -10.18
N PRO A 38 9.37 43.52 -9.86
CA PRO A 38 9.48 42.39 -10.78
C PRO A 38 8.10 41.74 -11.03
N SER A 39 7.91 41.25 -12.25
CA SER A 39 6.69 40.54 -12.65
C SER A 39 6.67 39.11 -12.09
N GLY A 40 5.48 38.67 -11.66
CA GLY A 40 5.22 37.28 -11.30
C GLY A 40 4.78 36.44 -12.50
N TYR A 41 4.94 35.12 -12.43
CA TYR A 41 4.36 34.19 -13.41
C TYR A 41 3.53 33.15 -12.67
N VAL A 42 2.31 32.91 -13.15
CA VAL A 42 1.42 31.87 -12.63
C VAL A 42 1.00 30.97 -13.78
N GLN A 43 1.05 29.66 -13.57
CA GLN A 43 0.50 28.68 -14.48
C GLN A 43 -0.89 28.29 -13.98
N ILE A 44 -1.92 28.64 -14.75
CA ILE A 44 -3.31 28.33 -14.43
C ILE A 44 -3.71 27.13 -15.26
N THR A 45 -4.03 26.03 -14.60
CA THR A 45 -4.62 24.87 -15.25
C THR A 45 -6.12 24.93 -14.98
N VAL A 46 -6.87 25.50 -15.93
CA VAL A 46 -8.32 25.39 -15.93
C VAL A 46 -8.64 23.95 -16.27
N ILE A 47 -8.90 23.14 -15.25
CA ILE A 47 -9.56 21.84 -15.44
C ILE A 47 -10.93 22.19 -15.99
N GLU A 48 -11.14 21.98 -17.29
CA GLU A 48 -12.45 22.08 -17.93
C GLU A 48 -13.40 21.18 -17.15
N ARG A 49 -14.21 21.80 -16.30
CA ARG A 49 -15.14 21.09 -15.45
C ARG A 49 -16.35 20.76 -16.32
N ASN A 50 -16.18 19.83 -17.27
CA ASN A 50 -17.20 19.40 -18.23
C ASN A 50 -18.13 20.56 -18.59
N ALA A 51 -17.64 21.55 -19.31
CA ALA A 51 -18.54 22.47 -19.99
C ALA A 51 -19.45 21.58 -20.83
N ALA A 52 -20.71 21.48 -20.43
CA ALA A 52 -21.73 20.78 -21.17
C ALA A 52 -21.80 21.46 -22.53
N SER A 53 -21.13 20.87 -23.53
CA SER A 53 -21.32 21.20 -24.93
C SER A 53 -22.79 21.01 -25.22
N LYS A 54 -23.52 22.13 -25.19
CA LYS A 54 -24.85 22.26 -25.71
C LYS A 54 -24.66 22.17 -27.23
N ASP A 55 -25.14 21.09 -27.83
CA ASP A 55 -25.02 20.74 -29.25
C ASP A 55 -23.62 20.35 -29.77
N GLU A 56 -23.21 19.10 -29.54
CA GLU A 56 -22.61 18.33 -30.64
C GLU A 56 -22.73 16.82 -30.38
N LEU A 57 -23.01 16.07 -31.45
CA LEU A 57 -23.37 14.66 -31.42
C LEU A 57 -22.35 13.79 -30.68
N VAL A 58 -22.86 13.07 -29.69
CA VAL A 58 -22.15 12.14 -28.81
C VAL A 58 -21.53 10.98 -29.60
N PRO A 59 -20.20 10.75 -29.54
CA PRO A 59 -19.63 9.44 -29.79
C PRO A 59 -19.84 8.58 -28.54
N THR A 60 -20.81 7.67 -28.62
CA THR A 60 -21.38 6.85 -27.54
C THR A 60 -20.47 5.69 -27.07
N GLY A 61 -19.15 5.90 -26.97
CA GLY A 61 -18.19 4.77 -26.91
C GLY A 61 -17.26 4.65 -25.70
N LEU A 62 -16.98 5.71 -24.92
CA LEU A 62 -15.83 5.71 -23.99
C LEU A 62 -16.15 6.04 -22.51
N THR A 63 -17.41 6.32 -22.17
CA THR A 63 -17.73 6.94 -20.86
C THR A 63 -17.63 6.01 -19.65
N SER A 64 -17.73 4.69 -19.82
CA SER A 64 -17.72 3.75 -18.68
C SER A 64 -16.31 3.54 -18.10
N VAL A 65 -15.29 3.43 -18.96
CA VAL A 65 -13.91 3.15 -18.51
C VAL A 65 -13.31 4.39 -17.87
N ASP A 66 -13.52 5.57 -18.45
CA ASP A 66 -13.05 6.83 -17.88
C ASP A 66 -13.74 7.20 -16.55
N HIS A 67 -14.97 6.75 -16.35
CA HIS A 67 -15.66 6.86 -15.06
C HIS A 67 -15.06 5.91 -14.03
N ALA A 68 -14.84 4.64 -14.41
CA ALA A 68 -14.20 3.65 -13.53
C ALA A 68 -12.79 4.10 -13.11
N LEU A 69 -11.97 4.62 -14.04
CA LEU A 69 -10.64 5.14 -13.73
C LEU A 69 -10.69 6.33 -12.78
N ARG A 70 -11.64 7.25 -12.94
CA ARG A 70 -11.82 8.38 -12.01
C ARG A 70 -12.24 7.93 -10.62
N GLU A 71 -13.14 6.95 -10.52
CA GLU A 71 -13.54 6.37 -9.25
C GLU A 71 -12.40 5.61 -8.56
N ILE A 72 -11.59 4.85 -9.31
CA ILE A 72 -10.40 4.18 -8.76
C ILE A 72 -9.39 5.21 -8.22
N VAL A 73 -9.12 6.29 -8.97
CA VAL A 73 -8.20 7.34 -8.52
C VAL A 73 -8.74 8.06 -7.28
N ARG A 74 -10.05 8.34 -7.23
CA ARG A 74 -10.71 8.90 -6.04
C ARG A 74 -10.59 7.96 -4.84
N ALA A 75 -10.93 6.68 -4.99
CA ALA A 75 -10.84 5.68 -3.93
C ALA A 75 -9.41 5.50 -3.41
N ASN A 76 -8.41 5.47 -4.31
CA ASN A 76 -7.01 5.39 -3.91
C ASN A 76 -6.55 6.63 -3.14
N LEU A 77 -7.03 7.82 -3.51
CA LEU A 77 -6.72 9.06 -2.79
C LEU A 77 -7.37 9.07 -1.39
N GLU A 78 -8.60 8.59 -1.27
CA GLU A 78 -9.30 8.44 0.01
C GLU A 78 -8.59 7.43 0.92
N LEU A 79 -8.17 6.29 0.37
CA LEU A 79 -7.38 5.28 1.10
C LEU A 79 -6.05 5.86 1.59
N ALA A 80 -5.31 6.59 0.74
CA ALA A 80 -4.07 7.24 1.14
C ALA A 80 -4.28 8.26 2.27
N ARG A 81 -5.40 8.98 2.24
CA ARG A 81 -5.79 9.92 3.30
C ARG A 81 -6.13 9.18 4.60
N CYS A 82 -6.92 8.11 4.54
CA CYS A 82 -7.21 7.25 5.70
C CYS A 82 -5.95 6.66 6.31
N ASN A 83 -5.02 6.16 5.50
CA ASN A 83 -3.74 5.62 5.98
C ASN A 83 -2.90 6.68 6.68
N THR A 84 -2.90 7.92 6.16
CA THR A 84 -2.18 9.04 6.78
C THR A 84 -2.80 9.44 8.12
N GLU A 85 -4.13 9.48 8.23
CA GLU A 85 -4.81 9.75 9.50
C GLU A 85 -4.55 8.62 10.52
N LEU A 86 -4.57 7.35 10.10
CA LEU A 86 -4.21 6.23 10.97
C LEU A 86 -2.77 6.37 11.48
N ALA A 87 -1.81 6.63 10.59
CA ALA A 87 -0.42 6.86 10.99
C ALA A 87 -0.29 8.02 11.98
N LYS A 88 -1.01 9.12 11.74
CA LYS A 88 -1.03 10.29 12.63
C LYS A 88 -1.59 9.94 14.01
N THR A 89 -2.66 9.14 14.08
CA THR A 89 -3.21 8.69 15.37
C THR A 89 -2.22 7.82 16.14
N VAL A 90 -1.55 6.88 15.48
CA VAL A 90 -0.54 6.01 16.10
C VAL A 90 0.64 6.82 16.63
N VAL A 91 1.20 7.71 15.81
CA VAL A 91 2.32 8.58 16.21
C VAL A 91 1.91 9.50 17.36
N SER A 92 0.68 10.02 17.35
CA SER A 92 0.20 10.89 18.42
C SER A 92 0.02 10.18 19.77
N ARG A 93 -0.24 8.87 19.78
CA ARG A 93 -0.43 8.07 21.01
C ARG A 93 0.86 7.45 21.54
N GLN A 94 1.94 7.42 20.76
CA GLN A 94 3.21 6.83 21.19
C GLN A 94 3.77 7.45 22.49
N PRO A 95 3.70 8.78 22.72
CA PRO A 95 4.13 9.37 23.98
C PRO A 95 3.29 8.89 25.18
N ASP A 96 1.97 8.77 25.02
CA ASP A 96 1.09 8.31 26.11
C ASP A 96 1.38 6.85 26.47
N ILE A 97 1.64 6.00 25.47
CA ILE A 97 2.06 4.60 25.68
C ILE A 97 3.40 4.53 26.41
N MET A 98 4.37 5.41 26.06
CA MET A 98 5.66 5.47 26.75
C MET A 98 5.53 5.95 28.20
N THR A 99 4.67 6.93 28.47
CA THR A 99 4.38 7.38 29.84
C THR A 99 3.71 6.28 30.66
N GLY A 100 2.70 5.61 30.09
CA GLY A 100 2.00 4.51 30.77
C GLY A 100 2.92 3.32 31.07
N THR A 101 3.82 2.96 30.14
CA THR A 101 4.80 1.90 30.39
C THR A 101 5.83 2.30 31.45
N ALA A 102 6.28 3.56 31.48
CA ALA A 102 7.16 4.07 32.55
C ALA A 102 6.48 4.06 33.92
N GLU A 103 5.19 4.38 34.01
CA GLU A 103 4.40 4.30 35.24
C GLU A 103 4.26 2.86 35.73
N ILE A 104 3.97 1.92 34.83
CA ILE A 104 3.91 0.49 35.17
C ILE A 104 5.26 0.00 35.70
N LEU A 105 6.37 0.37 35.07
CA LEU A 105 7.72 0.02 35.53
C LEU A 105 8.00 0.59 36.92
N ARG A 106 7.68 1.86 37.16
CA ARG A 106 7.84 2.49 38.48
C ARG A 106 6.95 1.85 39.55
N ALA A 107 5.73 1.48 39.20
CA ALA A 107 4.82 0.77 40.10
C ALA A 107 5.32 -0.64 40.43
N ALA A 108 5.89 -1.35 39.45
CA ALA A 108 6.53 -2.65 39.66
C ALA A 108 7.76 -2.55 40.58
N ASP A 109 8.58 -1.52 40.42
CA ASP A 109 9.72 -1.25 41.32
C ASP A 109 9.27 -0.93 42.76
N GLY A 110 8.13 -0.25 42.93
CA GLY A 110 7.55 0.07 44.23
C GLY A 110 6.87 -1.12 44.93
N ALA A 111 6.53 -2.18 44.20
CA ALA A 111 5.85 -3.38 44.73
C ALA A 111 6.78 -4.36 45.45
N GLY A 112 8.08 -4.05 45.58
CA GLY A 112 9.06 -4.93 46.24
C GLY A 112 9.37 -6.19 45.45
N LEU A 113 9.09 -6.20 44.14
CA LEU A 113 9.53 -7.27 43.26
C LEU A 113 11.07 -7.32 43.28
N PRO A 114 11.69 -8.51 43.43
CA PRO A 114 13.14 -8.64 43.32
C PRO A 114 13.59 -8.01 42.01
N ARG A 115 14.62 -7.16 42.08
CA ARG A 115 15.20 -6.50 40.90
C ARG A 115 15.54 -7.61 39.90
N ARG A 116 14.82 -7.67 38.78
CA ARG A 116 15.14 -8.61 37.72
C ARG A 116 16.52 -8.22 37.22
N GLU A 117 17.46 -9.15 37.29
CA GLU A 117 18.74 -8.96 36.60
C GLU A 117 18.39 -8.70 35.13
N PRO A 118 18.99 -7.67 34.50
CA PRO A 118 18.82 -7.46 33.08
C PRO A 118 19.05 -8.80 32.41
N CYS A 119 18.09 -9.27 31.60
CA CYS A 119 18.36 -10.40 30.74
C CYS A 119 19.57 -9.96 29.92
N ALA A 120 20.73 -10.59 30.17
CA ALA A 120 21.84 -10.48 29.27
C ALA A 120 21.25 -10.95 27.94
N TRP A 121 21.07 -10.01 27.01
CA TRP A 121 20.96 -10.41 25.64
C TRP A 121 22.33 -11.01 25.39
N ASP A 122 22.38 -12.34 25.20
CA ASP A 122 23.58 -12.98 24.71
C ASP A 122 23.86 -12.34 23.35
N ASP A 123 24.67 -11.29 23.35
CA ASP A 123 25.20 -10.60 22.17
C ASP A 123 26.15 -11.52 21.37
N ASP A 124 26.32 -12.78 21.83
CA ASP A 124 27.28 -13.77 21.35
C ASP A 124 26.74 -14.67 20.21
N GLU A 125 25.58 -14.38 19.62
CA GLU A 125 25.11 -15.05 18.39
C GLU A 125 24.70 -14.05 17.29
N HIS A 126 25.53 -13.04 17.05
CA HIS A 126 25.70 -12.58 15.67
C HIS A 126 26.81 -13.43 15.04
N PRO A 127 26.48 -14.51 14.29
CA PRO A 127 27.49 -15.22 13.52
C PRO A 127 28.16 -14.20 12.61
N ASP A 128 29.44 -13.97 12.87
CA ASP A 128 30.32 -13.16 12.06
C ASP A 128 30.15 -13.63 10.60
N ASP A 129 29.92 -12.65 9.76
CA ASP A 129 29.68 -12.71 8.33
C ASP A 129 30.85 -13.43 7.64
N THR A 130 30.84 -14.77 7.64
CA THR A 130 31.57 -15.53 6.64
C THR A 130 30.96 -15.19 5.29
N GLU A 131 31.65 -14.32 4.56
CA GLU A 131 31.51 -14.04 3.13
C GLU A 131 31.67 -15.32 2.28
N ASP A 132 30.75 -16.26 2.44
CA ASP A 132 30.65 -17.46 1.61
C ASP A 132 29.18 -17.64 1.20
N GLY A 133 28.72 -16.78 0.29
CA GLY A 133 27.74 -17.11 -0.76
C GLY A 133 26.48 -17.92 -0.40
N GLU A 134 25.90 -17.78 0.79
CA GLU A 134 24.66 -18.47 1.17
C GLU A 134 23.71 -17.56 1.96
N ALA A 135 22.42 -17.64 1.62
CA ALA A 135 21.42 -16.60 1.78
C ALA A 135 21.04 -16.27 3.24
N ALA A 136 21.12 -14.99 3.60
CA ALA A 136 20.72 -14.44 4.89
C ALA A 136 19.22 -14.68 5.22
N PRO A 137 18.88 -14.98 6.49
CA PRO A 137 17.51 -15.18 6.94
C PRO A 137 16.72 -13.88 7.12
N GLU A 138 15.40 -14.05 7.03
CA GLU A 138 14.30 -13.10 6.82
C GLU A 138 14.34 -11.81 7.66
N GLY A 139 14.73 -10.72 7.00
CA GLY A 139 14.48 -9.36 7.47
C GLY A 139 12.99 -9.08 7.62
N SER A 140 12.66 -8.25 8.61
CA SER A 140 11.29 -7.85 8.95
C SER A 140 10.45 -7.51 7.70
N PRO A 141 9.21 -8.01 7.59
CA PRO A 141 8.39 -7.93 6.37
C PRO A 141 8.12 -6.49 5.89
N ILE A 142 8.30 -5.50 6.76
CA ILE A 142 8.23 -4.07 6.42
C ILE A 142 9.38 -3.62 5.51
N ASN A 143 10.60 -4.11 5.71
CA ASN A 143 11.72 -3.78 4.83
C ASN A 143 11.57 -4.44 3.46
N THR A 144 11.02 -5.65 3.40
CA THR A 144 10.75 -6.36 2.14
C THR A 144 9.67 -5.64 1.32
N ILE A 145 8.61 -5.17 1.97
CA ILE A 145 7.57 -4.35 1.31
C ILE A 145 8.14 -3.02 0.82
N MET A 146 9.02 -2.36 1.59
CA MET A 146 9.64 -1.11 1.15
C MET A 146 10.59 -1.31 -0.05
N LEU A 147 11.39 -2.38 -0.06
CA LEU A 147 12.27 -2.72 -1.18
C LEU A 147 11.50 -3.16 -2.43
N GLN A 148 10.36 -3.82 -2.28
CA GLN A 148 9.56 -4.29 -3.41
C GLN A 148 8.74 -3.17 -4.07
N VAL A 149 8.39 -2.12 -3.30
CA VAL A 149 7.71 -0.92 -3.82
C VAL A 149 8.69 0.12 -4.37
N ALA A 150 9.98 0.06 -3.99
CA ALA A 150 11.02 0.97 -4.47
C ALA A 150 11.09 1.13 -6.01
N PRO A 151 11.04 0.07 -6.85
CA PRO A 151 11.07 0.24 -8.31
C PRO A 151 9.80 0.92 -8.85
N PHE A 152 8.64 0.71 -8.22
CA PHE A 152 7.40 1.41 -8.58
C PHE A 152 7.43 2.88 -8.17
N LEU A 153 8.03 3.20 -7.02
CA LEU A 153 8.20 4.58 -6.57
C LEU A 153 9.20 5.35 -7.46
N GLN A 154 10.28 4.70 -7.91
CA GLN A 154 11.21 5.27 -8.89
C GLN A 154 10.57 5.47 -10.26
N MET A 155 9.77 4.51 -10.74
CA MET A 155 9.07 4.64 -12.02
C MET A 155 7.99 5.73 -11.96
N ALA A 156 7.27 5.86 -10.83
CA ALA A 156 6.33 6.94 -10.59
C ALA A 156 7.03 8.31 -10.50
N GLN A 157 8.19 8.40 -9.84
CA GLN A 157 9.01 9.62 -9.83
C GLN A 157 9.56 9.99 -11.21
N ALA A 158 10.00 9.01 -12.01
CA ALA A 158 10.46 9.26 -13.38
C ALA A 158 9.31 9.76 -14.26
N TRP A 159 8.12 9.17 -14.12
CA TRP A 159 6.92 9.59 -14.86
C TRP A 159 6.40 10.96 -14.41
N LEU A 160 6.40 11.27 -13.11
CA LEU A 160 6.07 12.60 -12.59
C LEU A 160 7.11 13.66 -13.00
N GLY A 161 8.41 13.33 -12.94
CA GLY A 161 9.49 14.24 -13.31
C GLY A 161 9.53 14.57 -14.81
N GLN A 162 8.97 13.71 -15.66
CA GLN A 162 8.89 13.95 -17.10
C GLN A 162 7.69 14.83 -17.49
N LYS A 163 6.62 14.87 -16.68
CA LYS A 163 5.44 15.72 -16.92
C LYS A 163 5.47 17.05 -16.18
N VAL A 164 6.23 17.16 -15.10
CA VAL A 164 6.42 18.41 -14.36
C VAL A 164 7.90 18.73 -14.49
N GLY A 165 8.26 19.67 -15.37
CA GLY A 165 9.64 20.13 -15.60
C GLY A 165 10.24 20.81 -14.38
N MET A 166 10.41 20.06 -13.30
CA MET A 166 10.70 20.52 -11.96
C MET A 166 12.14 20.11 -11.63
N SER A 167 13.07 21.05 -11.86
CA SER A 167 14.42 20.92 -11.31
C SER A 167 14.33 20.73 -9.79
N PRO A 168 15.19 19.87 -9.19
CA PRO A 168 15.20 19.66 -7.75
C PRO A 168 15.55 20.96 -7.03
N ALA A 169 14.63 21.45 -6.21
CA ALA A 169 14.86 22.61 -5.36
C ALA A 169 15.84 22.24 -4.22
N PRO A 170 16.73 23.16 -3.81
CA PRO A 170 17.68 22.93 -2.72
C PRO A 170 16.96 22.72 -1.39
N GLN A 171 17.41 21.69 -0.65
CA GLN A 171 16.91 21.34 0.69
C GLN A 171 17.05 22.54 1.67
N PRO A 172 15.97 22.96 2.36
CA PRO A 172 16.07 23.95 3.41
C PRO A 172 16.67 23.36 4.69
N ALA A 173 17.62 24.09 5.27
CA ALA A 173 18.28 23.77 6.53
C ALA A 173 17.27 23.65 7.70
N ALA A 174 17.55 22.68 8.57
CA ALA A 174 16.74 22.31 9.74
C ALA A 174 16.43 23.51 10.65
N ARG A 175 15.14 23.80 10.82
CA ARG A 175 14.62 24.80 11.77
C ARG A 175 14.41 24.14 13.12
N ARG A 176 15.10 24.66 14.16
CA ARG A 176 14.93 24.24 15.56
C ARG A 176 13.55 24.64 16.08
N VAL A 177 12.88 23.69 16.75
CA VAL A 177 11.57 23.87 17.41
C VAL A 177 11.81 24.16 18.91
N PRO A 178 11.18 25.18 19.51
CA PRO A 178 11.25 25.44 20.94
C PRO A 178 10.30 24.53 21.76
N ALA A 179 10.70 24.32 23.02
CA ALA A 179 10.11 23.42 24.00
C ALA A 179 8.63 23.70 24.34
N ARG A 180 7.84 22.64 24.50
CA ARG A 180 6.41 22.66 24.87
C ARG A 180 6.23 22.31 26.35
N VAL A 181 5.40 23.09 27.03
CA VAL A 181 4.98 23.01 28.45
C VAL A 181 3.91 21.91 28.63
N PRO A 182 3.88 21.19 29.77
CA PRO A 182 2.92 20.09 30.01
C PRO A 182 1.51 20.58 30.34
N SER A 183 0.51 19.82 29.91
CA SER A 183 -0.90 19.99 30.27
C SER A 183 -1.43 18.66 30.81
N ASP A 184 -1.89 18.68 32.05
CA ASP A 184 -2.64 17.62 32.74
C ASP A 184 -4.03 17.42 32.10
N GLY A 185 -4.56 16.19 32.17
CA GLY A 185 -6.02 15.99 32.13
C GLY A 185 -6.56 14.67 31.54
N ALA A 186 -6.80 13.70 32.43
CA ALA A 186 -8.05 12.91 32.61
C ALA A 186 -8.57 11.91 31.52
N VAL A 187 -8.47 10.62 31.90
CA VAL A 187 -9.45 9.51 31.89
C VAL A 187 -10.69 9.56 30.98
N SER A 188 -10.89 8.50 30.18
CA SER A 188 -12.12 7.66 30.21
C SER A 188 -11.96 6.38 29.37
N ALA A 189 -12.32 5.26 30.00
CA ALA A 189 -12.47 3.94 29.41
C ALA A 189 -13.92 3.75 28.94
N ASP A 190 -14.13 3.10 27.80
CA ASP A 190 -15.27 2.21 27.64
C ASP A 190 -15.03 1.16 26.56
N ALA A 191 -15.38 -0.07 26.93
CA ALA A 191 -15.25 -1.28 26.14
C ALA A 191 -16.62 -1.63 25.54
N VAL A 192 -16.66 -1.96 24.24
CA VAL A 192 -17.80 -2.68 23.66
C VAL A 192 -17.29 -3.80 22.77
N THR A 193 -17.50 -5.01 23.27
CA THR A 193 -17.47 -6.28 22.55
C THR A 193 -18.88 -6.59 22.09
N THR A 194 -19.08 -6.83 20.80
CA THR A 194 -20.29 -7.48 20.27
C THR A 194 -19.91 -8.49 19.20
N ALA A 195 -20.16 -9.76 19.53
CA ALA A 195 -20.15 -10.89 18.64
C ALA A 195 -21.53 -11.05 17.97
N SER A 196 -21.56 -11.53 16.73
CA SER A 196 -22.71 -12.08 16.01
C SER A 196 -22.09 -13.06 15.00
N ASP A 197 -22.17 -14.38 15.15
CA ASP A 197 -23.30 -15.32 15.26
C ASP A 197 -24.17 -15.41 13.99
N VAL A 198 -23.75 -16.38 13.16
CA VAL A 198 -24.42 -17.30 12.23
C VAL A 198 -25.71 -16.88 11.51
N SER A 199 -25.71 -17.04 10.19
CA SER A 199 -26.84 -17.60 9.43
C SER A 199 -26.33 -18.28 8.15
N GLU A 200 -26.32 -19.62 8.19
CA GLU A 200 -26.38 -20.51 7.02
C GLU A 200 -27.85 -20.68 6.65
N ASP A 201 -28.27 -20.23 5.46
CA ASP A 201 -29.26 -20.91 4.62
C ASP A 201 -29.34 -20.20 3.26
N ASP A 202 -29.23 -20.97 2.17
CA ASP A 202 -30.29 -21.13 1.17
C ASP A 202 -29.71 -21.60 -0.18
N ALA A 203 -30.30 -22.68 -0.66
CA ALA A 203 -29.89 -23.45 -1.82
C ALA A 203 -30.38 -22.78 -3.12
N ALA A 204 -29.45 -22.39 -3.98
CA ALA A 204 -29.78 -21.91 -5.33
C ALA A 204 -29.27 -22.88 -6.41
N THR A 205 -30.25 -23.44 -7.12
CA THR A 205 -30.25 -24.13 -8.40
C THR A 205 -29.15 -23.65 -9.37
N GLU A 206 -28.34 -24.60 -9.86
CA GLU A 206 -27.32 -24.36 -10.90
C GLU A 206 -27.98 -24.05 -12.26
N PRO A 207 -27.70 -22.90 -12.90
CA PRO A 207 -27.98 -22.71 -14.32
C PRO A 207 -26.91 -23.41 -15.17
N ASP A 208 -27.43 -24.25 -16.05
CA ASP A 208 -26.75 -25.10 -17.01
C ASP A 208 -25.88 -24.30 -18.02
N ALA A 209 -24.85 -24.98 -18.51
CA ALA A 209 -23.76 -24.49 -19.32
C ALA A 209 -24.22 -23.91 -20.67
N ALA A 210 -24.34 -22.58 -20.75
CA ALA A 210 -24.44 -21.88 -22.03
C ALA A 210 -23.52 -20.65 -22.03
N GLU A 211 -22.54 -20.70 -22.93
CA GLU A 211 -21.86 -19.54 -23.54
C GLU A 211 -20.97 -18.69 -22.62
N ARG A 212 -19.68 -19.06 -22.54
CA ARG A 212 -18.62 -18.30 -21.86
C ARG A 212 -18.36 -16.97 -22.58
N ALA A 213 -19.07 -15.93 -22.17
CA ALA A 213 -18.66 -14.55 -22.42
C ALA A 213 -17.31 -14.28 -21.72
N PRO A 214 -16.43 -13.45 -22.32
CA PRO A 214 -15.21 -13.01 -21.64
C PRO A 214 -15.59 -12.35 -20.31
N VAL A 215 -14.98 -12.80 -19.22
CA VAL A 215 -15.23 -12.28 -17.87
C VAL A 215 -14.81 -10.81 -17.88
N ALA A 216 -15.78 -9.90 -17.98
CA ALA A 216 -15.55 -8.47 -18.19
C ALA A 216 -14.82 -7.80 -17.01
N ASP A 217 -14.72 -8.49 -15.87
CA ASP A 217 -13.99 -8.03 -14.70
C ASP A 217 -13.17 -9.16 -14.06
N ILE A 218 -11.87 -9.19 -14.37
CA ILE A 218 -10.89 -10.13 -13.78
C ILE A 218 -10.80 -9.92 -12.27
N GLY A 219 -10.96 -8.68 -11.78
CA GLY A 219 -10.89 -8.36 -10.36
C GLY A 219 -12.01 -9.04 -9.58
N ALA A 220 -13.26 -8.88 -10.06
CA ALA A 220 -14.41 -9.55 -9.46
C ALA A 220 -14.25 -11.09 -9.45
N HIS A 221 -13.72 -11.67 -10.52
CA HIS A 221 -13.48 -13.11 -10.60
C HIS A 221 -12.49 -13.60 -9.53
N VAL A 222 -11.36 -12.89 -9.36
CA VAL A 222 -10.37 -13.22 -8.32
C VAL A 222 -10.96 -13.05 -6.92
N MET A 223 -11.77 -12.01 -6.68
CA MET A 223 -12.44 -11.85 -5.38
C MET A 223 -13.41 -13.00 -5.08
N HIS A 224 -14.16 -13.48 -6.07
CA HIS A 224 -15.02 -14.66 -5.90
C HIS A 224 -14.24 -15.95 -5.58
N ILE A 225 -13.07 -16.14 -6.20
CA ILE A 225 -12.16 -17.25 -5.85
C ILE A 225 -11.70 -17.11 -4.40
N GLN A 226 -11.23 -15.92 -3.99
CA GLN A 226 -10.76 -15.67 -2.62
C GLN A 226 -11.83 -15.89 -1.54
N ALA A 227 -13.09 -15.59 -1.85
CA ALA A 227 -14.22 -15.81 -0.96
C ALA A 227 -14.51 -17.30 -0.69
N GLN A 228 -14.17 -18.20 -1.62
CA GLN A 228 -14.39 -19.64 -1.47
C GLN A 228 -13.20 -20.40 -0.85
N LEU A 229 -12.04 -19.75 -0.74
CA LEU A 229 -10.88 -20.32 -0.05
C LEU A 229 -11.02 -20.16 1.46
N THR A 230 -10.60 -21.17 2.20
CA THR A 230 -10.46 -21.11 3.66
C THR A 230 -9.31 -20.17 4.06
N ALA A 231 -9.24 -19.77 5.32
CA ALA A 231 -8.19 -18.86 5.80
C ALA A 231 -6.77 -19.44 5.60
N ASP A 232 -6.59 -20.74 5.81
CA ASP A 232 -5.29 -21.40 5.64
C ASP A 232 -4.91 -21.53 4.16
N GLU A 233 -5.89 -21.82 3.29
CA GLU A 233 -5.67 -21.83 1.83
C GLU A 233 -5.26 -20.44 1.32
N ARG A 234 -5.89 -19.37 1.81
CA ARG A 234 -5.50 -17.99 1.45
C ARG A 234 -4.08 -17.66 1.85
N ARG A 235 -3.68 -17.98 3.09
CA ARG A 235 -2.29 -17.79 3.55
C ARG A 235 -1.29 -18.55 2.70
N PHE A 236 -1.61 -19.77 2.31
CA PHE A 236 -0.76 -20.55 1.41
C PHE A 236 -0.63 -19.87 0.04
N VAL A 237 -1.75 -19.43 -0.55
CA VAL A 237 -1.76 -18.73 -1.84
C VAL A 237 -0.98 -17.42 -1.76
N GLU A 238 -1.16 -16.62 -0.71
CA GLU A 238 -0.38 -15.40 -0.47
C GLU A 238 1.12 -15.68 -0.40
N GLY A 239 1.51 -16.72 0.35
CA GLY A 239 2.91 -17.16 0.43
C GLY A 239 3.47 -17.68 -0.89
N ALA A 240 2.65 -18.36 -1.70
CA ALA A 240 3.03 -18.82 -3.03
C ALA A 240 3.19 -17.65 -4.01
N VAL A 241 2.25 -16.70 -4.01
CA VAL A 241 2.28 -15.50 -4.85
C VAL A 241 3.48 -14.61 -4.51
N ALA A 242 3.84 -14.48 -3.23
CA ALA A 242 5.01 -13.72 -2.81
C ALA A 242 6.34 -14.28 -3.36
N ARG A 243 6.38 -15.55 -3.76
CA ARG A 243 7.57 -16.22 -4.33
C ARG A 243 7.59 -16.22 -5.86
N LEU A 244 6.47 -15.90 -6.50
CA LEU A 244 6.37 -15.86 -7.97
C LEU A 244 6.99 -14.57 -8.51
N THR A 245 7.62 -14.65 -9.68
CA THR A 245 8.03 -13.43 -10.39
C THR A 245 6.80 -12.72 -10.95
N PHE A 246 6.94 -11.44 -11.31
CA PHE A 246 5.82 -10.69 -11.90
C PHE A 246 5.28 -11.35 -13.19
N ALA A 247 6.15 -11.94 -14.00
CA ALA A 247 5.76 -12.66 -15.21
C ALA A 247 4.92 -13.91 -14.88
N ASP A 248 5.36 -14.70 -13.90
CA ASP A 248 4.65 -15.91 -13.48
C ASP A 248 3.33 -15.58 -12.80
N MET A 249 3.28 -14.52 -11.99
CA MET A 249 2.06 -14.05 -11.34
C MET A 249 1.01 -13.65 -12.38
N LYS A 250 1.41 -12.93 -13.44
CA LYS A 250 0.51 -12.58 -14.54
C LYS A 250 0.01 -13.82 -15.29
N GLN A 251 0.89 -14.77 -15.59
CA GLN A 251 0.50 -16.02 -16.24
C GLN A 251 -0.47 -16.84 -15.37
N TRP A 252 -0.24 -16.88 -14.07
CA TRP A 252 -1.11 -17.56 -13.12
C TRP A 252 -2.47 -16.86 -13.03
N GLN A 253 -2.51 -15.52 -13.01
CA GLN A 253 -3.76 -14.75 -13.05
C GLN A 253 -4.54 -14.99 -14.36
N ASP A 254 -3.85 -14.99 -15.50
CA ASP A 254 -4.46 -15.30 -16.80
C ASP A 254 -5.00 -16.74 -16.85
N GLN A 255 -4.32 -17.69 -16.17
CA GLN A 255 -4.80 -19.06 -16.02
C GLN A 255 -6.07 -19.12 -15.17
N LEU A 256 -6.11 -18.43 -14.02
CA LEU A 256 -7.30 -18.37 -13.18
C LEU A 256 -8.48 -17.73 -13.92
N ALA A 257 -8.25 -16.64 -14.66
CA ALA A 257 -9.28 -15.94 -15.43
C ALA A 257 -9.90 -16.79 -16.55
N ARG A 258 -9.23 -17.85 -16.99
CA ARG A 258 -9.75 -18.81 -18.00
C ARG A 258 -10.56 -19.95 -17.39
N MET A 259 -10.46 -20.17 -16.09
CA MET A 259 -11.12 -21.25 -15.37
C MET A 259 -12.44 -20.74 -14.77
N SER A 260 -13.38 -21.65 -14.48
CA SER A 260 -14.53 -21.28 -13.65
C SER A 260 -14.04 -21.10 -12.20
N VAL A 261 -14.79 -20.35 -11.38
CA VAL A 261 -14.43 -20.14 -9.96
C VAL A 261 -14.26 -21.49 -9.23
N LYS A 262 -15.16 -22.45 -9.49
CA LYS A 262 -15.13 -23.80 -8.90
C LYS A 262 -13.89 -24.58 -9.34
N ASP A 263 -13.54 -24.53 -10.62
CA ASP A 263 -12.36 -25.21 -11.16
C ASP A 263 -11.06 -24.57 -10.64
N ALA A 264 -11.01 -23.24 -10.55
CA ALA A 264 -9.89 -22.49 -10.01
C ALA A 264 -9.62 -22.84 -8.55
N VAL A 265 -10.67 -22.88 -7.72
CA VAL A 265 -10.56 -23.31 -6.30
C VAL A 265 -10.08 -24.76 -6.21
N ALA A 266 -10.61 -25.67 -7.03
CA ALA A 266 -10.17 -27.06 -7.08
C ALA A 266 -8.68 -27.19 -7.49
N ALA A 267 -8.22 -26.39 -8.45
CA ALA A 267 -6.83 -26.35 -8.87
C ALA A 267 -5.89 -25.84 -7.77
N ILE A 268 -6.30 -24.77 -7.06
CA ILE A 268 -5.55 -24.23 -5.91
C ILE A 268 -5.43 -25.30 -4.81
N ARG A 269 -6.54 -25.97 -4.47
CA ARG A 269 -6.54 -27.07 -3.49
C ARG A 269 -5.65 -28.24 -3.89
N ALA A 270 -5.65 -28.60 -5.17
CA ALA A 270 -4.78 -29.65 -5.68
C ALA A 270 -3.30 -29.28 -5.55
N GLU A 271 -2.93 -28.02 -5.80
CA GLU A 271 -1.54 -27.56 -5.63
C GLU A 271 -1.14 -27.52 -4.15
N ILE A 272 -2.04 -27.09 -3.26
CA ILE A 272 -1.83 -27.15 -1.79
C ILE A 272 -1.60 -28.60 -1.35
N ALA A 273 -2.45 -29.54 -1.77
CA ALA A 273 -2.31 -30.96 -1.42
C ALA A 273 -0.99 -31.56 -1.95
N LYS A 274 -0.53 -31.11 -3.12
CA LYS A 274 0.73 -31.52 -3.73
C LYS A 274 1.94 -30.98 -2.96
N SER A 275 1.90 -29.72 -2.52
CA SER A 275 2.95 -29.11 -1.68
C SER A 275 2.96 -29.66 -0.25
N ALA A 276 1.79 -30.04 0.28
CA ALA A 276 1.67 -30.66 1.59
C ALA A 276 2.17 -32.11 1.61
N ARG A 277 2.36 -32.75 0.44
CA ARG A 277 2.88 -34.11 0.38
C ARG A 277 4.33 -34.08 0.88
N PRO A 278 4.64 -34.61 2.07
CA PRO A 278 5.99 -34.60 2.59
C PRO A 278 6.87 -35.31 1.57
N ALA A 279 7.99 -34.68 1.18
CA ALA A 279 8.97 -35.24 0.27
C ALA A 279 9.27 -36.66 0.76
N LYS A 280 8.73 -37.66 0.05
CA LYS A 280 8.81 -39.07 0.44
C LYS A 280 10.26 -39.32 0.82
N ALA A 281 10.49 -39.58 2.10
CA ALA A 281 11.81 -39.76 2.67
C ALA A 281 12.62 -40.64 1.71
N LYS A 282 13.64 -40.03 1.09
CA LYS A 282 14.55 -40.73 0.17
C LYS A 282 14.98 -41.98 0.92
N PRO A 283 14.65 -43.20 0.45
CA PRO A 283 14.91 -44.41 1.21
C PRO A 283 16.40 -44.43 1.52
N ALA A 284 16.71 -44.38 2.81
CA ALA A 284 18.08 -44.38 3.32
C ALA A 284 18.84 -45.50 2.61
N GLY A 285 19.96 -45.13 2.01
CA GLY A 285 20.75 -45.98 1.13
C GLY A 285 20.91 -47.38 1.70
N LYS A 286 20.67 -48.36 0.84
CA LYS A 286 20.99 -49.77 1.07
C LYS A 286 22.39 -49.85 1.69
N PRO A 287 22.58 -50.41 2.90
CA PRO A 287 23.90 -50.47 3.52
C PRO A 287 24.83 -51.25 2.60
N ALA A 288 25.96 -50.64 2.25
CA ALA A 288 27.01 -51.25 1.46
C ALA A 288 27.46 -52.53 2.17
N ALA A 289 27.25 -53.67 1.53
CA ALA A 289 27.77 -54.95 1.98
C ALA A 289 29.31 -54.85 2.00
N ILE A 290 29.87 -54.88 3.21
CA ILE A 290 31.31 -54.98 3.45
C ILE A 290 31.74 -56.37 2.99
N ASN A 291 32.40 -56.43 1.82
CA ASN A 291 33.11 -57.62 1.37
C ASN A 291 34.34 -57.83 2.28
N GLN A 292 34.25 -58.79 3.20
CA GLN A 292 35.42 -59.37 3.86
C GLN A 292 35.84 -60.64 3.10
N GLU A 293 36.71 -60.52 2.10
CA GLU A 293 37.46 -61.65 1.53
C GLU A 293 38.83 -61.77 2.21
N LYS A 294 38.81 -62.53 3.31
CA LYS A 294 39.64 -63.72 3.58
C LYS A 294 41.02 -63.80 2.86
N THR A 295 42.06 -63.40 3.57
CA THR A 295 43.44 -63.87 3.33
C THR A 295 43.73 -65.09 4.22
N SER A 296 44.13 -66.20 3.60
CA SER A 296 44.85 -67.33 4.22
C SER A 296 45.80 -67.90 3.19
#